data_AF-A0A0T1UNC4-F1
#
_entry.id   AF-A0A0T1UNC4-F1
#
_cell.length_a   1.000
_cell.length_b   1.000
_cell.length_c   1.000
_cell.angle_alpha   90.00
_cell.angle_beta   90.00
_cell.angle_gamma   90.00
#
_symmetry.space_group_name_H-M   'P 1'
#
loop_
_entity.id
_entity.type
_entity.pdbx_description
1 polymer ?
#
loop_
_entity_poly.entity_id
_entity_poly.type
_entity_poly.pdbx_seq_one_letter_code
_entity_poly.pdbx_strand_id
1 'polypeptide(L)'
;MLRTTTRPGFWCECWTQRLDGRRPPALFGSFDAYSAVEANNWVATILRTISPALDTAASQEAWTRLHDDRIDTRRALLRREPWTVSITHTSTRITWTVRPALFLPLAHRQGVELPACTNAFKPHRAD
;
A
#
# COMPACT_ATOMS: atom_id res chain seq x y z
N MET A 1 -31.20 -10.93 -5.92
CA MET A 1 -30.58 -9.62 -5.60
C MET A 1 -29.40 -9.88 -4.67
N LEU A 2 -28.16 -9.76 -5.17
CA LEU A 2 -26.96 -9.89 -4.33
C LEU A 2 -26.88 -8.63 -3.44
N ARG A 3 -27.04 -8.80 -2.13
CA ARG A 3 -26.70 -7.75 -1.16
C ARG A 3 -25.18 -7.66 -1.13
N THR A 4 -24.61 -6.74 -1.90
CA THR A 4 -23.18 -6.46 -1.89
C THR A 4 -22.81 -5.80 -0.56
N THR A 5 -22.44 -6.62 0.43
CA THR A 5 -21.93 -6.11 1.71
C THR A 5 -20.49 -5.65 1.53
N THR A 6 -20.27 -4.34 1.47
CA THR A 6 -18.94 -3.73 1.48
C THR A 6 -18.16 -4.15 2.73
N ARG A 7 -16.87 -4.46 2.56
CA ARG A 7 -15.98 -4.79 3.67
C ARG A 7 -15.07 -3.59 3.97
N PRO A 8 -15.09 -3.04 5.20
CA PRO A 8 -14.14 -2.02 5.59
C PRO A 8 -12.72 -2.58 5.66
N GLY A 9 -11.75 -1.75 5.27
CA GLY A 9 -10.33 -2.04 5.42
C GLY A 9 -9.49 -0.80 5.16
N PHE A 10 -8.26 -1.00 4.72
CA PHE A 10 -7.30 0.04 4.39
C PHE A 10 -6.67 -0.24 3.03
N TRP A 11 -6.67 0.78 2.17
CA TRP A 11 -5.91 0.77 0.93
C TRP A 11 -4.51 1.33 1.22
N CYS A 12 -3.50 0.50 0.97
CA CYS A 12 -2.11 0.84 1.22
C CYS A 12 -1.38 1.06 -0.10
N GLU A 13 -0.59 2.12 -0.22
CA GLU A 13 0.24 2.39 -1.40
C GLU A 13 1.65 2.78 -0.99
N CYS A 14 2.63 2.37 -1.80
CA CYS A 14 4.02 2.76 -1.69
C CYS A 14 4.40 3.48 -2.97
N TRP A 15 4.85 4.72 -2.84
CA TRP A 15 5.22 5.59 -3.93
C TRP A 15 6.71 5.89 -3.86
N THR A 16 7.35 5.98 -5.02
CA THR A 16 8.74 6.40 -5.15
C THR A 16 8.81 7.67 -5.99
N GLN A 17 9.58 8.65 -5.55
CA GLN A 17 9.73 9.92 -6.23
C GLN A 17 11.21 10.28 -6.30
N ARG A 18 11.72 10.56 -7.50
CA ARG A 18 13.03 11.19 -7.65
C ARG A 18 12.93 12.67 -7.32
N LEU A 19 13.83 13.15 -6.47
CA LEU A 19 13.88 14.55 -6.02
C LEU A 19 14.47 15.51 -7.07
N ASP A 20 14.93 14.99 -8.20
CA ASP A 20 15.36 15.79 -9.36
C ASP A 20 14.18 16.43 -10.13
N GLY A 21 12.94 16.07 -9.78
CA GLY A 21 11.72 16.60 -10.40
C GLY A 21 11.51 16.17 -11.86
N ARG A 22 12.39 15.33 -12.41
CA ARG A 22 12.37 14.96 -13.84
C ARG A 22 11.33 13.92 -14.19
N ARG A 23 10.83 13.19 -13.19
CA ARG A 23 9.83 12.12 -13.36
C ARG A 23 8.72 12.28 -12.34
N PRO A 24 7.46 11.98 -12.72
CA PRO A 24 6.38 11.90 -11.76
C PRO A 24 6.64 10.77 -10.74
N PRO A 25 6.03 10.83 -9.54
CA PRO A 25 6.06 9.72 -8.61
C PRO A 25 5.55 8.43 -9.25
N ALA A 26 6.26 7.32 -9.02
CA ALA A 26 5.91 6.00 -9.51
C ALA A 26 5.35 5.13 -8.38
N LEU A 27 4.22 4.48 -8.62
CA LEU A 27 3.66 3.50 -7.70
C LEU A 27 4.58 2.27 -7.69
N PHE A 28 5.16 1.98 -6.52
CA PHE A 28 5.98 0.80 -6.31
C PHE A 28 5.13 -0.42 -5.98
N GLY A 29 4.04 -0.23 -5.23
CA GLY A 29 3.11 -1.31 -4.92
C GLY A 29 1.88 -0.83 -4.16
N SER A 30 0.83 -1.63 -4.23
CA SER A 30 -0.43 -1.41 -3.50
C SER A 30 -0.87 -2.69 -2.80
N PHE A 31 -1.62 -2.56 -1.71
CA PHE A 31 -2.13 -3.69 -0.94
C PHE A 31 -3.45 -3.37 -0.24
N ASP A 32 -4.38 -4.33 -0.31
CA ASP A 32 -5.68 -4.28 0.34
C ASP A 32 -5.58 -4.95 1.71
N ALA A 33 -5.51 -4.15 2.77
CA ALA A 33 -5.47 -4.64 4.14
C ALA A 33 -6.88 -4.67 4.74
N TYR A 34 -7.27 -5.80 5.31
CA TYR A 34 -8.55 -5.97 5.99
C TYR A 34 -8.48 -5.73 7.49
N SER A 35 -7.29 -5.42 8.01
CA SER A 35 -7.08 -5.01 9.40
C SER A 35 -5.97 -3.96 9.52
N ALA A 36 -5.98 -3.20 10.61
CA ALA A 36 -4.91 -2.27 10.92
C ALA A 36 -3.55 -2.98 11.11
N VAL A 37 -3.58 -4.23 11.60
CA VAL A 37 -2.37 -5.06 11.76
C VAL A 37 -1.79 -5.45 10.40
N GLU A 38 -2.63 -5.87 9.45
CA GLU A 38 -2.19 -6.18 8.08
C GLU A 38 -1.58 -4.95 7.40
N ALA A 39 -2.23 -3.79 7.52
CA ALA A 39 -1.72 -2.54 6.95
C ALA A 39 -0.34 -2.16 7.52
N ASN A 40 -0.20 -2.23 8.85
CA ASN A 40 1.06 -1.94 9.52
C ASN A 40 2.17 -2.95 9.14
N ASN A 41 1.84 -4.24 9.11
CA ASN A 41 2.78 -5.29 8.73
C ASN A 41 3.24 -5.14 7.28
N TRP A 42 2.36 -4.74 6.38
CA TRP A 42 2.72 -4.51 4.97
C TRP A 42 3.81 -3.43 4.82
N VAL A 43 3.67 -2.30 5.53
CA VAL A 43 4.71 -1.24 5.51
C VAL A 43 6.03 -1.76 6.07
N ALA A 44 6.01 -2.46 7.20
CA ALA A 44 7.21 -3.04 7.80
C ALA A 44 7.89 -4.07 6.88
N THR A 45 7.11 -4.89 6.17
CA THR A 45 7.62 -5.86 5.19
C THR A 45 8.33 -5.16 4.04
N ILE A 46 7.71 -4.14 3.42
CA ILE A 46 8.36 -3.40 2.33
C ILE A 46 9.65 -2.76 2.81
N LEU A 47 9.64 -2.09 3.98
CA LEU A 47 10.86 -1.46 4.50
C LEU A 47 11.97 -2.49 4.70
N ARG A 48 11.65 -3.64 5.28
CA ARG A 48 12.63 -4.73 5.49
C ARG A 48 13.18 -5.28 4.18
N THR A 49 12.35 -5.35 3.14
CA THR A 49 12.79 -5.78 1.80
C THR A 49 13.76 -4.79 1.16
N ILE A 50 13.53 -3.48 1.31
CA ILE A 50 14.39 -2.45 0.69
C ILE A 50 15.58 -2.03 1.56
N SER A 51 15.57 -2.35 2.85
CA SER A 51 16.58 -1.98 3.84
C SER A 51 18.03 -2.30 3.40
N PRO A 52 18.35 -3.45 2.78
CA PRO A 52 19.71 -3.72 2.29
C PRO A 52 20.20 -2.80 1.16
N ALA A 53 19.27 -2.13 0.45
CA ALA A 53 19.58 -1.17 -0.60
C ALA A 53 19.66 0.28 -0.08
N LEU A 54 19.31 0.50 1.18
CA LEU A 54 19.51 1.76 1.89
C LEU A 54 20.87 1.73 2.58
N ASP A 55 21.57 2.86 2.66
CA ASP A 55 22.73 2.95 3.55
C ASP A 55 22.32 2.73 5.02
N THR A 56 23.26 2.28 5.86
CA THR A 56 22.98 1.89 7.25
C THR A 56 22.33 3.02 8.06
N ALA A 57 22.69 4.28 7.80
CA ALA A 57 22.14 5.43 8.51
C ALA A 57 20.69 5.71 8.09
N ALA A 58 20.41 5.71 6.79
CA ALA A 58 19.07 5.88 6.23
C ALA A 58 18.11 4.75 6.63
N SER A 59 18.63 3.51 6.69
CA SER A 59 17.89 2.36 7.20
C SER A 59 17.54 2.53 8.68
N GLN A 60 18.50 2.91 9.52
CA GLN A 60 18.28 3.14 10.95
C GLN A 60 17.24 4.26 11.18
N GLU A 61 17.38 5.39 10.49
CA GLU A 61 16.44 6.53 10.57
C GLU A 61 15.02 6.11 10.14
N ALA A 62 14.89 5.34 9.06
CA ALA A 62 13.61 4.82 8.59
C ALA A 62 12.95 3.90 9.63
N TRP A 63 13.73 3.00 10.23
CA TRP A 63 13.24 2.11 11.28
C TRP A 63 12.86 2.87 12.54
N THR A 64 13.67 3.82 12.99
CA THR A 64 13.37 4.65 14.17
C THR A 64 12.08 5.43 13.97
N ARG A 65 11.89 6.12 12.83
CA ARG A 65 10.63 6.83 12.55
C ARG A 65 9.43 5.88 12.56
N LEU A 66 9.53 4.72 11.90
CA LEU A 66 8.43 3.74 11.94
C LEU A 66 8.17 3.18 13.34
N HIS A 67 9.20 3.04 14.17
CA HIS A 67 9.08 2.53 15.53
C HIS A 67 8.48 3.57 16.48
N ASP A 68 8.95 4.82 16.43
CA ASP A 68 8.45 5.92 17.24
C ASP A 68 7.00 6.26 16.86
N ASP A 69 6.71 6.27 15.55
CA ASP A 69 5.36 6.50 15.05
C ASP A 69 4.46 5.28 15.25
N ARG A 70 4.96 4.11 15.70
CA ARG A 70 4.15 2.87 15.71
C ARG A 70 2.94 2.96 16.63
N ILE A 71 3.06 3.65 17.76
CA ILE A 71 1.94 3.84 18.70
C ILE A 71 0.91 4.80 18.11
N ASP A 72 1.36 5.93 17.57
CA ASP A 72 0.47 6.92 16.98
C ASP A 72 -0.15 6.44 15.67
N THR A 73 0.59 5.68 14.87
CA THR A 73 0.13 4.97 13.67
C THR A 73 -0.94 3.95 14.02
N ARG A 74 -0.68 3.08 15.01
CA ARG A 74 -1.69 2.09 15.44
C ARG A 74 -2.95 2.79 15.96
N ARG A 75 -2.80 3.90 16.68
CA ARG A 75 -3.92 4.70 17.18
C ARG A 75 -4.70 5.37 16.04
N ALA A 76 -4.02 5.96 15.06
CA ALA A 76 -4.62 6.57 13.87
C ALA A 76 -5.39 5.51 13.05
N LEU A 77 -4.80 4.35 12.79
CA LEU A 77 -5.46 3.26 12.08
C LEU A 77 -6.68 2.72 12.83
N LEU A 78 -6.61 2.60 14.17
CA LEU A 78 -7.77 2.23 15.00
C LEU A 78 -8.88 3.29 14.95
N ARG A 79 -8.53 4.57 14.86
CA ARG A 79 -9.48 5.67 14.62
C ARG A 79 -9.91 5.82 13.17
N ARG A 80 -9.41 4.95 12.28
CA ARG A 80 -9.62 5.04 10.82
C ARG A 80 -9.24 6.41 10.26
N GLU A 81 -8.12 6.94 10.72
CA GLU A 81 -7.48 8.13 10.14
C GLU A 81 -6.48 7.69 9.06
N PRO A 82 -6.38 8.42 7.94
CA PRO A 82 -5.29 8.22 6.99
C PRO A 82 -3.94 8.44 7.67
N TRP A 83 -2.98 7.57 7.34
CA TRP A 83 -1.61 7.66 7.80
C TRP A 83 -0.67 7.74 6.61
N THR A 84 0.42 8.49 6.75
CA THR A 84 1.46 8.62 5.74
C THR A 84 2.81 8.72 6.41
N VAL A 85 3.78 7.99 5.89
CA VAL A 85 5.17 8.05 6.32
C VAL A 85 6.07 8.14 5.09
N SER A 86 7.14 8.92 5.19
CA SER A 86 8.11 9.07 4.11
C SER A 86 9.53 8.93 4.61
N ILE A 87 10.37 8.31 3.80
CA ILE A 87 11.82 8.28 3.98
C ILE A 87 12.48 8.88 2.74
N THR A 88 13.64 9.48 2.92
CA THR A 88 14.44 10.00 1.82
C THR A 88 15.81 9.33 1.86
N HIS A 89 16.22 8.73 0.76
CA HIS A 89 17.54 8.13 0.62
C HIS A 89 18.18 8.62 -0.68
N THR A 90 19.38 9.18 -0.56
CA THR A 90 20.11 9.87 -1.64
C THR A 90 19.24 10.91 -2.37
N SER A 91 18.64 10.54 -3.50
CA SER A 91 17.78 11.39 -4.34
C SER A 91 16.37 10.82 -4.53
N THR A 92 15.99 9.80 -3.76
CA THR A 92 14.69 9.13 -3.88
C THR A 92 13.92 9.26 -2.57
N ARG A 93 12.72 9.82 -2.64
CA ARG A 93 11.73 9.78 -1.57
C ARG A 93 10.82 8.59 -1.76
N ILE A 94 10.63 7.82 -0.71
CA ILE A 94 9.71 6.69 -0.66
C ILE A 94 8.62 7.06 0.34
N THR A 95 7.37 7.00 -0.10
CA THR A 95 6.21 7.42 0.68
C THR A 95 5.21 6.28 0.76
N TRP A 96 4.90 5.84 1.97
CA TRP A 96 3.79 4.91 2.22
C TRP A 96 2.57 5.70 2.66
N THR A 97 1.44 5.38 2.06
CA THR A 97 0.14 5.91 2.46
C THR A 97 -0.77 4.74 2.84
N VAL A 98 -1.52 4.91 3.91
CA VAL A 98 -2.54 3.97 4.36
C VAL A 98 -3.81 4.75 4.58
N ARG A 99 -4.83 4.52 3.76
CA ARG A 99 -6.12 5.22 3.84
C ARG A 99 -7.24 4.23 4.14
N PRO A 100 -8.20 4.56 5.03
CA PRO A 100 -9.41 3.76 5.18
C PRO A 100 -10.15 3.63 3.85
N ALA A 101 -10.63 2.43 3.56
CA ALA A 101 -11.38 2.13 2.35
C ALA A 101 -12.58 1.23 2.66
N LEU A 102 -13.57 1.26 1.76
CA LEU A 102 -14.66 0.28 1.71
C LEU A 102 -14.43 -0.56 0.46
N PHE A 103 -14.03 -1.82 0.67
CA PHE A 103 -13.84 -2.77 -0.41
C PHE A 103 -15.18 -3.34 -0.81
N LEU A 104 -15.49 -3.29 -2.10
CA LEU A 104 -16.57 -4.11 -2.63
C LEU A 104 -16.16 -5.58 -2.52
N PRO A 105 -17.10 -6.49 -2.23
CA PRO A 105 -16.89 -7.92 -2.39
C PRO A 105 -16.82 -8.22 -3.89
N LEU A 106 -15.78 -7.72 -4.56
CA LEU A 106 -15.34 -8.29 -5.82
C LEU A 106 -14.79 -9.67 -5.45
N ALA A 107 -15.30 -10.71 -6.12
CA ALA A 107 -14.96 -12.10 -5.89
C ALA A 107 -13.49 -12.20 -5.50
N HIS A 108 -13.23 -12.64 -4.27
CA HIS A 108 -11.89 -12.66 -3.70
C HIS A 108 -10.88 -13.10 -4.77
N ARG A 109 -10.00 -12.19 -5.21
CA ARG A 109 -8.77 -12.55 -5.93
C ARG A 109 -7.79 -13.27 -4.98
N GLN A 110 -8.30 -14.07 -4.05
CA GLN A 110 -7.56 -15.23 -3.54
C GLN A 110 -7.60 -16.24 -4.67
N GLY A 111 -6.69 -16.06 -5.63
CA GLY A 111 -6.74 -16.74 -6.92
C GLY A 111 -6.86 -18.24 -6.77
N VAL A 112 -7.90 -18.82 -7.39
CA VAL A 112 -7.82 -20.07 -8.16
C VAL A 112 -8.87 -20.04 -9.29
N GLU A 113 -10.05 -19.46 -9.08
CA GLU A 113 -11.11 -19.46 -10.11
C GLU A 113 -11.43 -18.08 -10.64
N LEU A 114 -11.06 -17.84 -11.89
CA LEU A 114 -11.59 -16.74 -12.67
C LEU A 114 -13.06 -17.02 -12.99
N PRO A 115 -13.96 -16.02 -12.91
CA PRO A 115 -15.33 -16.18 -13.39
C PRO A 115 -15.35 -16.69 -14.83
N ALA A 116 -16.30 -17.56 -15.19
CA ALA A 116 -16.41 -18.11 -16.54
C ALA A 116 -16.45 -17.03 -17.65
N CYS A 117 -16.93 -15.83 -17.33
CA CYS A 117 -16.98 -14.69 -18.23
C CYS A 117 -15.62 -14.04 -18.53
N THR A 118 -14.54 -14.37 -17.80
CA THR A 118 -13.20 -13.79 -18.05
C THR A 118 -12.70 -14.10 -19.46
N ASN A 119 -12.99 -15.30 -19.98
CA ASN A 119 -12.65 -15.68 -21.35
C ASN A 119 -13.67 -15.17 -22.39
N ALA A 120 -14.81 -14.66 -21.95
CA ALA A 120 -15.85 -14.14 -22.83
C ALA A 120 -15.60 -12.68 -23.24
N PHE A 121 -14.67 -11.98 -22.57
CA PHE A 121 -14.29 -10.64 -22.97
C PHE A 121 -13.47 -10.69 -24.26
N LYS A 122 -14.13 -10.45 -25.39
CA LYS A 122 -13.45 -10.17 -26.65
C LYS A 122 -13.11 -8.68 -26.66
N PRO A 123 -11.83 -8.29 -26.72
CA PRO A 123 -11.48 -6.88 -26.86
C PRO A 123 -12.21 -6.34 -28.07
N HIS A 124 -12.99 -5.27 -27.88
CA HIS A 124 -13.58 -4.57 -29.00
C HIS A 124 -12.42 -4.02 -29.81
N ARG A 125 -12.29 -4.46 -31.05
CA ARG A 125 -11.35 -3.86 -32.00
C ARG A 125 -11.87 -2.45 -32.20
N ALA A 126 -11.16 -1.45 -31.66
CA ALA A 126 -11.46 -0.07 -31.98
C ALA A 126 -11.21 0.10 -33.49
N ASP A 127 -12.22 0.55 -34.20
CA ASP A 127 -12.11 1.07 -35.57
C ASP A 127 -11.37 2.42 -35.56
#